data_AF-A0A661M1N2-F1
#
_entry.id   AF-A0A661M1N2-F1
#
_cell.length_a   1.000
_cell.length_b   1.000
_cell.length_c   1.000
_cell.angle_alpha   90.00
_cell.angle_beta   90.00
_cell.angle_gamma   90.00
#
_symmetry.space_group_name_H-M   'P 1'
#
loop_
_entity.id
_entity.type
_entity.pdbx_description
1 polymer ?
#
loop_
_entity_poly.entity_id
_entity_poly.type
_entity_poly.pdbx_seq_one_letter_code
_entity_poly.pdbx_strand_id
1 'polypeptide(L)'
;MALTCSWTFCVDAGEPTYRQGVNIFIETGVDPPDRTPTWYAPQVSRPYAPVFEILATRGTQGRYYLYTYAVTLKDLIKFHGHDCEGIAHVACCCKVAFNILFPDGIIDRSVLWGITGNSPCWSDGVAYLTGARIQYGNLGFFKDKRYDHAIILYREDTDVAVLATWKKGIDTIPGQTPVLPGRITWKPKVDAEAVKNLKREVKKAGGKPTPYQVDLMRYYQWAHVNDILNHPLSESYQAKVIDNFRWEDWIDPQKTMPKTHRRGDIRLKNYPYRKRPVSGPE
;
A
#
# COMPACT_ATOMS: atom_id res chain seq x y z
N MET A 1 -26.70 30.64 -20.55
CA MET A 1 -25.29 30.23 -20.76
C MET A 1 -24.98 29.20 -19.69
N ALA A 2 -25.17 27.92 -20.03
CA ALA A 2 -24.98 26.81 -19.13
C ALA A 2 -23.50 26.41 -19.09
N LEU A 3 -22.98 26.15 -17.89
CA LEU A 3 -21.80 25.31 -17.66
C LEU A 3 -21.98 24.66 -16.29
N THR A 4 -22.72 23.56 -16.31
CA THR A 4 -22.71 22.52 -15.28
C THR A 4 -21.63 21.50 -15.64
N CYS A 5 -20.77 21.14 -14.68
CA CYS A 5 -20.25 19.78 -14.46
C CYS A 5 -19.10 19.81 -13.43
N SER A 6 -19.46 19.77 -12.15
CA SER A 6 -18.58 19.33 -11.08
C SER A 6 -18.91 17.86 -10.80
N TRP A 7 -18.29 16.94 -11.53
CA TRP A 7 -18.36 15.52 -11.19
C TRP A 7 -17.39 15.23 -10.05
N THR A 8 -17.82 15.56 -8.83
CA THR A 8 -17.27 14.92 -7.64
C THR A 8 -17.88 13.53 -7.61
N PHE A 9 -17.19 12.54 -8.15
CA PHE A 9 -17.56 11.15 -7.93
C PHE A 9 -17.33 10.85 -6.43
N CYS A 10 -18.37 10.99 -5.62
CA CYS A 10 -18.46 10.30 -4.33
C CYS A 10 -18.56 8.81 -4.66
N VAL A 11 -17.42 8.13 -4.63
CA VAL A 11 -17.37 6.68 -4.69
C VAL A 11 -17.73 6.19 -3.30
N ASP A 12 -18.91 5.58 -3.17
CA ASP A 12 -19.38 4.98 -1.93
C ASP A 12 -18.54 3.73 -1.64
N ALA A 13 -17.67 3.84 -0.63
CA ALA A 13 -16.83 2.76 -0.12
C ALA A 13 -17.57 1.83 0.86
N GLY A 14 -18.89 2.02 1.01
CA GLY A 14 -19.68 1.41 2.07
C GLY A 14 -19.49 2.13 3.41
N GLU A 15 -20.52 2.04 4.25
CA GLU A 15 -20.46 2.52 5.66
C GLU A 15 -19.42 1.71 6.47
N PRO A 16 -18.81 2.29 7.52
CA PRO A 16 -17.88 1.58 8.41
C PRO A 16 -18.42 0.21 8.86
N THR A 17 -17.56 -0.81 8.86
CA THR A 17 -17.98 -2.18 9.19
C THR A 17 -18.24 -2.42 10.69
N TYR A 18 -17.93 -1.44 11.55
CA TYR A 18 -18.25 -1.44 12.97
C TYR A 18 -19.14 -0.24 13.34
N ARG A 19 -19.95 -0.39 14.40
CA ARG A 19 -20.77 0.69 14.98
C ARG A 19 -20.35 0.90 16.44
N GLN A 20 -19.95 2.13 16.75
CA GLN A 20 -19.55 2.54 18.10
C GLN A 20 -20.70 2.26 19.09
N GLY A 21 -20.41 1.53 20.17
CA GLY A 21 -21.45 1.11 21.13
C GLY A 21 -22.22 -0.17 20.79
N VAL A 22 -21.97 -0.83 19.63
CA VAL A 22 -22.77 -2.01 19.18
C VAL A 22 -21.91 -3.24 18.86
N ASN A 23 -20.75 -3.11 18.20
CA ASN A 23 -20.04 -4.26 17.63
C ASN A 23 -18.50 -4.14 17.75
N ILE A 24 -18.06 -3.80 18.97
CA ILE A 24 -16.68 -3.63 19.46
C ILE A 24 -16.22 -2.17 19.38
N PHE A 25 -15.77 -1.65 20.53
CA PHE A 25 -15.04 -0.38 20.61
C PHE A 25 -13.60 -0.68 20.17
N ILE A 26 -13.29 -0.40 18.90
CA ILE A 26 -11.90 -0.32 18.45
C ILE A 26 -11.44 1.09 18.77
N GLU A 27 -10.43 1.21 19.61
CA GLU A 27 -9.78 2.47 19.96
C GLU A 27 -8.60 2.70 19.02
N THR A 28 -8.58 3.88 18.39
CA THR A 28 -7.54 4.32 17.46
C THR A 28 -6.58 5.31 18.12
N GLY A 29 -5.41 5.54 17.51
CA GLY A 29 -4.42 6.49 18.01
C GLY A 29 -3.76 6.11 19.34
N VAL A 30 -3.96 4.89 19.81
CA VAL A 30 -3.45 4.42 21.12
C VAL A 30 -1.94 4.20 21.06
N ASP A 31 -1.43 3.72 19.94
CA ASP A 31 0.00 3.59 19.68
C ASP A 31 0.45 4.74 18.76
N PRO A 32 1.26 5.70 19.23
CA PRO A 32 1.70 6.82 18.42
C PRO A 32 2.64 6.34 17.29
N PRO A 33 2.49 6.85 16.06
CA PRO A 33 3.37 6.46 14.97
C PRO A 33 4.83 6.89 15.25
N ASP A 34 5.78 5.98 15.10
CA ASP A 34 7.21 6.30 15.16
C ASP A 34 7.64 7.12 13.92
N ARG A 35 7.51 8.44 14.05
CA ARG A 35 7.94 9.43 13.04
C ARG A 35 9.35 9.96 13.29
N THR A 36 10.08 9.41 14.25
CA THR A 36 11.44 9.86 14.53
C THR A 36 12.37 9.36 13.42
N PRO A 37 13.04 10.25 12.68
CA PRO A 37 13.92 9.85 11.60
C PRO A 37 15.13 9.06 12.13
N THR A 38 15.56 8.06 11.37
CA THR A 38 16.80 7.31 11.61
C THR A 38 17.66 7.32 10.36
N TRP A 39 18.93 6.90 10.48
CA TRP A 39 19.86 6.84 9.34
C TRP A 39 19.34 5.99 8.17
N TYR A 40 18.55 4.96 8.45
CA TYR A 40 17.97 4.05 7.44
C TYR A 40 16.56 4.44 7.00
N ALA A 41 15.89 5.39 7.68
CA ALA A 41 14.53 5.81 7.36
C ALA A 41 14.31 7.31 7.61
N PRO A 42 15.13 8.21 7.04
CA PRO A 42 15.02 9.65 7.31
C PRO A 42 13.68 10.25 6.85
N GLN A 43 13.08 9.67 5.81
CA GLN A 43 11.85 10.12 5.17
C GLN A 43 10.58 9.94 6.03
N VAL A 44 10.64 9.16 7.12
CA VAL A 44 9.47 8.95 8.00
C VAL A 44 9.03 10.25 8.71
N SER A 45 9.94 11.22 8.82
CA SER A 45 9.67 12.53 9.40
C SER A 45 8.90 13.47 8.48
N ARG A 46 8.73 13.12 7.20
CA ARG A 46 8.05 13.97 6.22
C ARG A 46 6.55 14.10 6.54
N PRO A 47 5.94 15.27 6.31
CA PRO A 47 4.58 15.56 6.78
C PRO A 47 3.54 14.59 6.22
N TYR A 48 3.74 14.11 4.98
CA TYR A 48 2.85 13.19 4.30
C TYR A 48 3.42 11.78 4.16
N ALA A 49 4.45 11.43 4.94
CA ALA A 49 4.86 10.03 5.08
C ALA A 49 3.66 9.19 5.56
N PRO A 50 3.31 8.09 4.86
CA PRO A 50 2.11 7.34 5.18
C PRO A 50 2.21 6.69 6.56
N VAL A 51 1.11 6.79 7.31
CA VAL A 51 0.86 6.04 8.54
C VAL A 51 -0.40 5.20 8.34
N PHE A 52 -0.35 3.97 8.82
CA PHE A 52 -1.42 2.99 8.73
C PHE A 52 -1.85 2.60 10.14
N GLU A 53 -3.14 2.75 10.44
CA GLU A 53 -3.70 2.21 11.68
C GLU A 53 -4.20 0.80 11.42
N ILE A 54 -3.59 -0.17 12.08
CA ILE A 54 -3.82 -1.58 11.80
C ILE A 54 -4.60 -2.22 12.94
N LEU A 55 -5.70 -2.89 12.58
CA LEU A 55 -6.41 -3.81 13.47
C LEU A 55 -5.78 -5.21 13.36
N ALA A 56 -5.43 -5.80 14.50
CA ALA A 56 -4.84 -7.14 14.57
C ALA A 56 -5.66 -8.09 15.45
N THR A 57 -5.37 -9.39 15.33
CA THR A 57 -5.91 -10.46 16.18
C THR A 57 -4.97 -10.79 17.34
N ARG A 58 -5.55 -11.24 18.46
CA ARG A 58 -4.86 -11.68 19.68
C ARG A 58 -4.21 -13.05 19.49
N GLY A 59 -3.08 -13.10 18.80
CA GLY A 59 -2.39 -14.35 18.49
C GLY A 59 -3.16 -15.24 17.51
N THR A 60 -2.68 -16.47 17.34
CA THR A 60 -3.28 -17.45 16.43
C THR A 60 -4.65 -17.88 16.95
N GLN A 61 -5.69 -17.74 16.14
CA GLN A 61 -7.09 -17.98 16.53
C GLN A 61 -7.62 -17.03 17.63
N GLY A 62 -7.00 -15.87 17.81
CA GLY A 62 -7.51 -14.83 18.69
C GLY A 62 -8.64 -14.01 18.07
N ARG A 63 -9.42 -13.37 18.94
CA ARG A 63 -10.30 -12.24 18.56
C ARG A 63 -9.48 -11.03 18.16
N TYR A 64 -10.11 -9.99 17.62
CA TYR A 64 -9.44 -8.69 17.47
C TYR A 64 -8.92 -8.11 18.80
N TYR A 65 -7.84 -7.34 18.71
CA TYR A 65 -7.48 -6.37 19.75
C TYR A 65 -8.56 -5.29 19.84
N LEU A 66 -8.67 -4.66 21.03
CA LEU A 66 -9.52 -3.49 21.21
C LEU A 66 -8.85 -2.20 20.74
N TYR A 67 -7.56 -2.26 20.42
CA TYR A 67 -6.75 -1.12 20.05
C TYR A 67 -6.11 -1.37 18.68
N THR A 68 -5.97 -0.32 17.88
CA THR A 68 -5.10 -0.35 16.70
C THR A 68 -3.65 -0.13 17.11
N TYR A 69 -2.73 -0.46 16.21
CA TYR A 69 -1.34 -0.02 16.32
C TYR A 69 -0.90 0.68 15.04
N ALA A 70 0.08 1.58 15.15
CA ALA A 70 0.56 2.35 14.03
C ALA A 70 1.67 1.61 13.27
N VAL A 71 1.57 1.58 11.95
CA VAL A 71 2.65 1.17 11.05
C VAL A 71 3.10 2.38 10.26
N THR A 72 4.42 2.54 10.13
CA THR A 72 5.05 3.65 9.40
C THR A 72 5.96 3.12 8.28
N LEU A 73 6.52 4.04 7.47
CA LEU A 73 7.60 3.68 6.54
C LEU A 73 8.78 3.01 7.23
N LYS A 74 9.08 3.37 8.48
CA LYS A 74 10.21 2.81 9.22
C LYS A 74 10.06 1.32 9.45
N ASP A 75 8.85 0.86 9.73
CA ASP A 75 8.52 -0.55 9.94
C ASP A 75 8.61 -1.36 8.64
N LEU A 76 8.12 -0.78 7.54
CA LEU A 76 8.25 -1.34 6.20
C LEU A 76 9.72 -1.47 5.79
N ILE A 77 10.53 -0.45 6.05
CA ILE A 77 11.95 -0.46 5.72
C ILE A 77 12.70 -1.50 6.56
N LYS A 78 12.37 -1.64 7.86
CA LYS A 78 12.94 -2.69 8.70
C LYS A 78 12.61 -4.08 8.16
N PHE A 79 11.37 -4.30 7.73
CA PHE A 79 10.94 -5.58 7.15
C PHE A 79 11.63 -5.85 5.82
N HIS A 80 11.67 -4.85 4.94
CA HIS A 80 12.25 -4.96 3.60
C HIS A 80 13.79 -5.02 3.60
N GLY A 81 14.43 -4.43 4.61
CA GLY A 81 15.87 -4.43 4.83
C GLY A 81 16.62 -3.17 4.36
N HIS A 82 15.99 -2.31 3.55
CA HIS A 82 16.58 -1.03 3.12
C HIS A 82 15.51 -0.06 2.58
N ASP A 83 15.86 1.21 2.39
CA ASP A 83 14.94 2.27 1.97
C ASP A 83 15.00 2.58 0.46
N CYS A 84 14.73 1.57 -0.37
CA CYS A 84 14.56 1.76 -1.82
C CYS A 84 13.43 2.75 -2.14
N GLU A 85 13.49 3.45 -3.27
CA GLU A 85 12.35 4.28 -3.71
C GLU A 85 11.06 3.46 -3.89
N GLY A 86 11.19 2.17 -4.26
CA GLY A 86 10.07 1.26 -4.45
C GLY A 86 9.25 1.03 -3.19
N ILE A 87 9.88 0.89 -2.01
CA ILE A 87 9.16 0.62 -0.76
C ILE A 87 8.34 1.86 -0.33
N ALA A 88 8.84 3.06 -0.63
CA ALA A 88 8.11 4.29 -0.41
C ALA A 88 6.92 4.43 -1.37
N HIS A 89 7.12 4.14 -2.67
CA HIS A 89 6.04 4.22 -3.65
C HIS A 89 4.91 3.22 -3.36
N VAL A 90 5.23 1.97 -3.06
CA VAL A 90 4.19 0.97 -2.72
C VAL A 90 3.43 1.37 -1.46
N ALA A 91 4.11 1.89 -0.43
CA ALA A 91 3.44 2.37 0.78
C ALA A 91 2.48 3.52 0.47
N CYS A 92 2.86 4.47 -0.37
CA CYS A 92 2.00 5.56 -0.77
C CYS A 92 0.79 5.08 -1.61
N CYS A 93 1.02 4.15 -2.55
CA CYS A 93 -0.06 3.50 -3.31
C CYS A 93 -1.04 2.76 -2.37
N CYS A 94 -0.52 2.01 -1.40
CA CYS A 94 -1.34 1.34 -0.39
C CYS A 94 -2.14 2.35 0.42
N LYS A 95 -1.55 3.49 0.82
CA LYS A 95 -2.26 4.51 1.61
C LYS A 95 -3.45 5.09 0.84
N VAL A 96 -3.29 5.45 -0.43
CA VAL A 96 -4.42 5.97 -1.23
C VAL A 96 -5.47 4.89 -1.53
N ALA A 97 -5.07 3.63 -1.68
CA ALA A 97 -6.01 2.52 -1.83
C ALA A 97 -6.79 2.23 -0.54
N PHE A 98 -6.12 2.22 0.61
CA PHE A 98 -6.76 1.98 1.90
C PHE A 98 -7.72 3.08 2.30
N ASN A 99 -7.46 4.35 1.93
CA ASN A 99 -8.44 5.41 2.15
C ASN A 99 -9.77 5.15 1.43
N ILE A 100 -9.77 4.33 0.36
CA ILE A 100 -10.99 3.87 -0.31
C ILE A 100 -11.51 2.60 0.35
N LEU A 101 -10.67 1.61 0.66
CA LEU A 101 -11.12 0.33 1.23
C LEU A 101 -11.58 0.40 2.70
N PHE A 102 -11.09 1.39 3.45
CA PHE A 102 -11.34 1.60 4.88
C PHE A 102 -11.59 3.10 5.12
N PRO A 103 -12.80 3.60 4.83
CA PRO A 103 -13.14 5.02 5.00
C PRO A 103 -13.05 5.49 6.46
N ASP A 104 -13.12 4.57 7.42
CA ASP A 104 -12.90 4.81 8.86
C ASP A 104 -11.41 4.89 9.25
N GLY A 105 -10.50 4.64 8.32
CA GLY A 105 -9.05 4.69 8.53
C GLY A 105 -8.45 3.45 9.20
N ILE A 106 -9.25 2.46 9.59
CA ILE A 106 -8.80 1.27 10.33
C ILE A 106 -8.63 0.09 9.37
N ILE A 107 -7.37 -0.33 9.17
CA ILE A 107 -7.05 -1.38 8.21
C ILE A 107 -7.11 -2.74 8.89
N ASP A 108 -8.08 -3.56 8.48
CA ASP A 108 -8.15 -4.97 8.85
C ASP A 108 -7.45 -5.85 7.80
N ARG A 109 -6.27 -6.35 8.15
CA ARG A 109 -5.47 -7.24 7.30
C ARG A 109 -6.03 -8.64 7.15
N SER A 110 -7.04 -9.01 7.95
CA SER A 110 -7.65 -10.34 7.89
C SER A 110 -8.73 -10.47 6.82
N VAL A 111 -9.05 -9.40 6.09
CA VAL A 111 -10.00 -9.38 4.96
C VAL A 111 -9.34 -8.94 3.65
N LEU A 112 -8.01 -8.82 3.63
CA LEU A 112 -7.29 -8.25 2.50
C LEU A 112 -6.57 -9.29 1.65
N TRP A 113 -6.62 -9.03 0.34
CA TRP A 113 -5.86 -9.65 -0.72
C TRP A 113 -5.04 -8.58 -1.43
N GLY A 114 -3.96 -8.98 -2.11
CA GLY A 114 -3.10 -8.04 -2.82
C GLY A 114 -2.50 -8.61 -4.09
N ILE A 115 -2.47 -7.80 -5.15
CA ILE A 115 -1.75 -8.06 -6.40
C ILE A 115 -0.67 -6.99 -6.57
N THR A 116 0.52 -7.41 -6.95
CA THR A 116 1.71 -6.55 -6.99
C THR A 116 2.57 -6.80 -8.24
N GLY A 117 3.43 -5.83 -8.58
CA GLY A 117 4.55 -6.06 -9.49
C GLY A 117 5.58 -7.04 -8.93
N ASN A 118 6.46 -7.55 -9.79
CA ASN A 118 7.41 -8.62 -9.45
C ASN A 118 8.62 -8.18 -8.61
N SER A 119 8.85 -6.88 -8.45
CA SER A 119 10.00 -6.40 -7.69
C SER A 119 9.82 -6.60 -6.17
N PRO A 120 10.87 -6.98 -5.43
CA PRO A 120 10.79 -7.25 -3.99
C PRO A 120 10.20 -6.10 -3.18
N CYS A 121 10.61 -4.85 -3.45
CA CYS A 121 10.09 -3.67 -2.75
C CYS A 121 8.54 -3.62 -2.77
N TRP A 122 7.92 -3.96 -3.91
CA TRP A 122 6.47 -3.89 -4.07
C TRP A 122 5.78 -5.08 -3.39
N SER A 123 6.29 -6.30 -3.60
CA SER A 123 5.70 -7.48 -2.98
C SER A 123 5.80 -7.47 -1.47
N ASP A 124 6.92 -6.99 -0.92
CA ASP A 124 7.12 -6.88 0.53
C ASP A 124 6.18 -5.83 1.12
N GLY A 125 6.04 -4.68 0.47
CA GLY A 125 5.12 -3.63 0.91
C GLY A 125 3.67 -4.08 0.91
N VAL A 126 3.21 -4.73 -0.17
CA VAL A 126 1.85 -5.29 -0.24
C VAL A 126 1.68 -6.39 0.82
N ALA A 127 2.59 -7.35 0.89
CA ALA A 127 2.50 -8.46 1.85
C ALA A 127 2.47 -7.96 3.31
N TYR A 128 3.31 -7.00 3.67
CA TYR A 128 3.37 -6.48 5.03
C TYR A 128 2.09 -5.74 5.42
N LEU A 129 1.63 -4.83 4.55
CA LEU A 129 0.49 -3.95 4.83
C LEU A 129 -0.85 -4.64 4.73
N THR A 130 -0.98 -5.68 3.91
CA THR A 130 -2.25 -6.41 3.73
C THR A 130 -2.31 -7.70 4.54
N GLY A 131 -1.16 -8.25 4.96
CA GLY A 131 -1.11 -9.62 5.49
C GLY A 131 -1.30 -10.71 4.42
N ALA A 132 -1.38 -10.35 3.13
CA ALA A 132 -1.45 -11.29 2.02
C ALA A 132 -0.17 -12.13 1.92
N ARG A 133 -0.34 -13.41 1.56
CA ARG A 133 0.78 -14.36 1.41
C ARG A 133 0.53 -15.32 0.25
N ILE A 134 1.62 -15.68 -0.42
CA ILE A 134 1.60 -16.63 -1.55
C ILE A 134 1.06 -18.00 -1.10
N GLN A 135 1.46 -18.50 0.07
CA GLN A 135 1.01 -19.81 0.59
C GLN A 135 -0.51 -19.87 0.88
N TYR A 136 -1.15 -18.73 1.09
CA TYR A 136 -2.60 -18.64 1.30
C TYR A 136 -3.37 -18.32 0.02
N GLY A 137 -2.66 -18.08 -1.10
CA GLY A 137 -3.26 -17.75 -2.39
C GLY A 137 -3.79 -16.32 -2.51
N ASN A 138 -3.64 -15.49 -1.47
CA ASN A 138 -4.18 -14.14 -1.44
C ASN A 138 -3.15 -13.03 -1.74
N LEU A 139 -1.89 -13.40 -2.04
CA LEU A 139 -0.89 -12.53 -2.66
C LEU A 139 -0.60 -13.01 -4.09
N GLY A 140 -0.94 -12.20 -5.08
CA GLY A 140 -0.74 -12.47 -6.50
C GLY A 140 0.24 -11.49 -7.15
N PHE A 141 0.71 -11.85 -8.35
CA PHE A 141 1.56 -10.98 -9.17
C PHE A 141 0.85 -10.65 -10.47
N PHE A 142 1.00 -9.44 -10.99
CA PHE A 142 0.39 -9.07 -12.27
C PHE A 142 0.88 -9.97 -13.41
N LYS A 143 -0.05 -10.48 -14.24
CA LYS A 143 0.30 -11.13 -15.52
C LYS A 143 0.75 -10.13 -16.58
N ASP A 144 0.21 -8.92 -16.55
CA ASP A 144 0.54 -7.85 -17.46
C ASP A 144 1.60 -6.93 -16.85
N LYS A 145 2.80 -6.93 -17.45
CA LYS A 145 3.96 -6.15 -17.01
C LYS A 145 3.73 -4.64 -16.99
N ARG A 146 2.70 -4.13 -17.70
CA ARG A 146 2.32 -2.71 -17.61
C ARG A 146 2.01 -2.29 -16.17
N TYR A 147 1.58 -3.22 -15.32
CA TYR A 147 1.21 -2.97 -13.93
C TYR A 147 2.33 -3.26 -12.92
N ASP A 148 3.57 -3.52 -13.36
CA ASP A 148 4.71 -3.80 -12.45
C ASP A 148 5.04 -2.65 -11.46
N HIS A 149 4.40 -1.49 -11.64
CA HIS A 149 4.52 -0.29 -10.82
C HIS A 149 3.17 0.16 -10.21
N ALA A 150 2.25 -0.78 -10.06
CA ALA A 150 0.96 -0.57 -9.47
C ALA A 150 0.71 -1.63 -8.40
N ILE A 151 -0.41 -1.50 -7.71
CA ILE A 151 -0.98 -2.55 -6.85
C ILE A 151 -2.47 -2.66 -7.11
N ILE A 152 -3.03 -3.84 -6.89
CA ILE A 152 -4.46 -3.99 -6.62
C ILE A 152 -4.61 -4.50 -5.20
N LEU A 153 -5.41 -3.81 -4.41
CA LEU A 153 -5.83 -4.30 -3.10
C LEU A 153 -7.31 -4.68 -3.18
N TYR A 154 -7.66 -5.86 -2.68
CA TYR A 154 -9.03 -6.35 -2.68
C TYR A 154 -9.47 -6.65 -1.25
N ARG A 155 -10.64 -6.15 -0.89
CA ARG A 155 -11.28 -6.34 0.41
C ARG A 155 -12.43 -7.33 0.23
N GLU A 156 -12.25 -8.53 0.78
CA GLU A 156 -13.11 -9.69 0.46
C GLU A 156 -14.50 -9.64 1.12
N ASP A 157 -14.67 -8.92 2.23
CA ASP A 157 -15.95 -8.80 2.93
C ASP A 157 -16.89 -7.76 2.29
N THR A 158 -16.34 -6.83 1.50
CA THR A 158 -17.11 -5.79 0.80
C THR A 158 -17.09 -5.96 -0.72
N ASP A 159 -16.37 -6.95 -1.24
CA ASP A 159 -16.14 -7.19 -2.66
C ASP A 159 -15.56 -5.99 -3.44
N VAL A 160 -14.80 -5.11 -2.76
CA VAL A 160 -14.21 -3.92 -3.38
C VAL A 160 -12.74 -4.16 -3.71
N ALA A 161 -12.38 -3.97 -4.98
CA ALA A 161 -10.98 -3.96 -5.42
C ALA A 161 -10.55 -2.57 -5.89
N VAL A 162 -9.34 -2.16 -5.54
CA VAL A 162 -8.80 -0.84 -5.85
C VAL A 162 -7.43 -0.99 -6.52
N LEU A 163 -7.32 -0.50 -7.74
CA LEU A 163 -6.04 -0.28 -8.44
C LEU A 163 -5.43 1.03 -7.97
N ALA A 164 -4.18 1.03 -7.52
CA ALA A 164 -3.44 2.24 -7.17
C ALA A 164 -2.07 2.30 -7.86
N THR A 165 -1.69 3.51 -8.27
CA THR A 165 -0.40 3.81 -8.90
C THR A 165 -0.05 5.29 -8.69
N TRP A 166 1.16 5.70 -9.05
CA TRP A 166 1.54 7.10 -9.05
C TRP A 166 0.94 7.86 -10.24
N LYS A 167 0.95 9.20 -10.17
CA LYS A 167 0.60 10.07 -11.30
C LYS A 167 1.79 10.28 -12.23
N LYS A 168 1.50 10.66 -13.47
CA LYS A 168 2.52 11.10 -14.42
C LYS A 168 3.30 12.29 -13.85
N GLY A 169 4.63 12.19 -13.91
CA GLY A 169 5.58 13.14 -13.32
C GLY A 169 6.30 12.58 -12.08
N ILE A 170 5.76 11.54 -11.44
CA ILE A 170 6.42 10.80 -10.35
C ILE A 170 7.24 9.63 -10.90
N ASP A 171 6.96 9.18 -12.11
CA ASP A 171 7.65 8.05 -12.72
C ASP A 171 9.13 8.35 -12.97
N THR A 172 10.02 7.81 -12.14
CA THR A 172 11.50 7.85 -12.33
C THR A 172 12.10 6.48 -12.63
N ILE A 173 11.28 5.44 -12.72
CA ILE A 173 11.74 4.08 -13.03
C ILE A 173 11.67 3.86 -14.57
N PRO A 174 12.78 3.48 -15.22
CA PRO A 174 12.80 3.31 -16.68
C PRO A 174 11.79 2.25 -17.16
N GLY A 175 11.04 2.60 -18.21
CA GLY A 175 10.08 1.68 -18.85
C GLY A 175 8.75 1.50 -18.13
N GLN A 176 8.50 2.26 -17.06
CA GLN A 176 7.25 2.22 -16.32
C GLN A 176 6.44 3.49 -16.59
N THR A 177 5.29 3.32 -17.25
CA THR A 177 4.36 4.41 -17.59
C THR A 177 3.10 4.27 -16.73
N PRO A 178 2.68 5.33 -16.01
CA PRO A 178 1.46 5.30 -15.18
C PRO A 178 0.26 4.72 -15.94
N VAL A 179 -0.43 3.77 -15.31
CA VAL A 179 -1.61 3.09 -15.88
C VAL A 179 -2.93 3.84 -15.67
N LEU A 180 -2.94 4.87 -14.84
CA LEU A 180 -4.08 5.76 -14.59
C LEU A 180 -3.78 7.19 -15.08
N PRO A 181 -4.80 7.97 -15.49
CA PRO A 181 -4.60 9.18 -16.30
C PRO A 181 -4.06 10.41 -15.53
N GLY A 182 -4.03 10.36 -14.20
CA GLY A 182 -3.63 11.49 -13.36
C GLY A 182 -2.22 11.99 -13.63
N ARG A 183 -2.05 13.31 -13.45
CA ARG A 183 -0.79 14.03 -13.59
C ARG A 183 -0.56 14.93 -12.37
N ILE A 184 0.68 15.07 -11.93
CA ILE A 184 1.04 16.03 -10.88
C ILE A 184 0.93 17.47 -11.40
N THR A 185 0.57 18.40 -10.53
CA THR A 185 0.52 19.84 -10.81
C THR A 185 1.73 20.59 -10.25
N TRP A 186 2.56 19.92 -9.46
CA TRP A 186 3.79 20.43 -8.89
C TRP A 186 5.01 19.90 -9.66
N LYS A 187 6.17 20.57 -9.51
CA LYS A 187 7.41 20.19 -10.18
C LYS A 187 8.35 19.47 -9.21
N PRO A 188 8.73 18.21 -9.48
CA PRO A 188 9.74 17.52 -8.70
C PRO A 188 11.08 18.26 -8.70
N LYS A 189 11.75 18.27 -7.54
CA LYS A 189 13.10 18.83 -7.39
C LYS A 189 14.15 18.06 -8.18
N VAL A 190 13.92 16.77 -8.43
CA VAL A 190 14.79 15.95 -9.28
C VAL A 190 14.27 15.97 -10.73
N ASP A 191 15.20 15.96 -11.68
CA ASP A 191 14.85 15.74 -13.08
C ASP A 191 14.59 14.25 -13.33
N ALA A 192 13.33 13.91 -13.62
CA ALA A 192 12.92 12.52 -13.80
C ALA A 192 13.65 11.82 -14.96
N GLU A 193 13.97 12.52 -16.05
CA GLU A 193 14.67 11.93 -17.19
C GLU A 193 16.15 11.73 -16.88
N ALA A 194 16.77 12.66 -16.14
CA ALA A 194 18.13 12.48 -15.65
C ALA A 194 18.24 11.26 -14.72
N VAL A 195 17.27 11.07 -13.80
CA VAL A 195 17.22 9.88 -12.93
C VAL A 195 17.03 8.60 -13.75
N LYS A 196 16.14 8.60 -14.74
CA LYS A 196 15.95 7.44 -15.63
C LYS A 196 17.21 7.11 -16.43
N ASN A 197 17.90 8.12 -16.95
CA ASN A 197 19.17 7.96 -17.67
C ASN A 197 20.23 7.33 -16.77
N LEU A 198 20.45 7.88 -15.57
CA LEU A 198 21.44 7.35 -14.63
C LEU A 198 21.13 5.89 -14.23
N LYS A 199 19.87 5.55 -13.98
CA LYS A 199 19.45 4.16 -13.71
C LYS A 199 19.74 3.24 -14.90
N ARG A 200 19.52 3.69 -16.13
CA ARG A 200 19.85 2.93 -17.35
C ARG A 200 21.36 2.73 -17.46
N GLU A 201 22.17 3.74 -17.18
CA GLU A 201 23.63 3.64 -17.19
C GLU A 201 24.15 2.66 -16.13
N VAL A 202 23.72 2.82 -14.88
CA VAL A 202 24.09 1.91 -13.77
C VAL A 202 23.71 0.46 -14.09
N LYS A 203 22.52 0.24 -14.66
CA LYS A 203 22.08 -1.09 -15.10
C LYS A 203 22.93 -1.64 -16.26
N LYS A 204 23.19 -0.81 -17.28
CA LYS A 204 24.01 -1.19 -18.45
C LYS A 204 25.46 -1.51 -18.06
N ALA A 205 25.97 -0.92 -16.99
CA ALA A 205 27.31 -1.19 -16.49
C ALA A 205 27.48 -2.64 -15.95
N GLY A 206 26.42 -3.43 -15.84
CA GLY A 206 26.51 -4.88 -15.62
C GLY A 206 27.23 -5.28 -14.33
N GLY A 207 27.03 -4.51 -13.26
CA GLY A 207 27.72 -4.71 -11.98
C GLY A 207 29.06 -3.98 -11.85
N LYS A 208 29.45 -3.16 -12.83
CA LYS A 208 30.66 -2.31 -12.79
C LYS A 208 30.38 -0.80 -12.91
N PRO A 209 29.35 -0.22 -12.27
CA PRO A 209 29.18 1.24 -12.22
C PRO A 209 30.32 1.88 -11.41
N THR A 210 30.54 3.18 -11.58
CA THR A 210 31.44 3.91 -10.67
C THR A 210 30.77 4.13 -9.32
N PRO A 211 31.52 4.22 -8.20
CA PRO A 211 30.94 4.55 -6.89
C PRO A 211 30.11 5.84 -6.93
N TYR A 212 30.60 6.87 -7.64
CA TYR A 212 29.87 8.13 -7.82
C TYR A 212 28.50 7.95 -8.50
N GLN A 213 28.40 7.11 -9.53
CA GLN A 213 27.10 6.85 -10.17
C GLN A 213 26.10 6.18 -9.22
N VAL A 214 26.58 5.26 -8.39
CA VAL A 214 25.75 4.56 -7.39
C VAL A 214 25.26 5.54 -6.33
N ASP A 215 26.17 6.34 -5.77
CA ASP A 215 25.85 7.31 -4.72
C ASP A 215 24.94 8.43 -5.23
N LEU A 216 25.19 8.94 -6.44
CA LEU A 216 24.34 9.95 -7.09
C LEU A 216 22.94 9.40 -7.37
N MET A 217 22.84 8.16 -7.86
CA MET A 217 21.55 7.51 -8.08
C MET A 217 20.77 7.37 -6.77
N ARG A 218 21.45 6.94 -5.71
CA ARG A 218 20.86 6.81 -4.38
C ARG A 218 20.40 8.16 -3.84
N TYR A 219 21.21 9.21 -3.98
CA TYR A 219 20.85 10.57 -3.59
C TYR A 219 19.60 11.06 -4.31
N TYR A 220 19.51 10.88 -5.63
CA TYR A 220 18.33 11.29 -6.38
C TYR A 220 17.06 10.53 -5.98
N GLN A 221 17.17 9.21 -5.74
CA GLN A 221 16.05 8.42 -5.24
C GLN A 221 15.58 8.93 -3.88
N TRP A 222 16.51 9.20 -2.96
CA TRP A 222 16.22 9.77 -1.65
C TRP A 222 15.57 11.15 -1.77
N ALA A 223 16.16 12.05 -2.55
CA ALA A 223 15.67 13.42 -2.73
C ALA A 223 14.26 13.42 -3.32
N HIS A 224 14.00 12.57 -4.30
CA HIS A 224 12.69 12.46 -4.93
C HIS A 224 11.62 11.98 -3.94
N VAL A 225 11.86 10.89 -3.22
CA VAL A 225 10.91 10.37 -2.23
C VAL A 225 10.63 11.41 -1.15
N ASN A 226 11.67 12.07 -0.64
CA ASN A 226 11.50 13.11 0.37
C ASN A 226 10.71 14.31 -0.15
N ASP A 227 10.89 14.67 -1.43
CA ASP A 227 10.14 15.74 -2.06
C ASP A 227 8.66 15.38 -2.17
N ILE A 228 8.34 14.20 -2.71
CA ILE A 228 6.96 13.68 -2.80
C ILE A 228 6.26 13.72 -1.44
N LEU A 229 6.94 13.27 -0.37
CA LEU A 229 6.35 13.21 0.96
C LEU A 229 6.21 14.58 1.66
N ASN A 230 6.62 15.68 1.01
CA ASN A 230 6.25 17.04 1.42
C ASN A 230 4.93 17.51 0.79
N HIS A 231 4.29 16.70 -0.06
CA HIS A 231 3.00 16.98 -0.67
C HIS A 231 1.94 15.97 -0.22
N PRO A 232 0.65 16.37 -0.12
CA PRO A 232 -0.45 15.43 0.06
C PRO A 232 -0.37 14.27 -0.94
N LEU A 233 -0.53 13.04 -0.45
CA LEU A 233 -0.37 11.86 -1.31
C LEU A 233 -1.35 11.85 -2.50
N SER A 234 -2.52 12.46 -2.36
CA SER A 234 -3.49 12.64 -3.45
C SER A 234 -2.99 13.53 -4.60
N GLU A 235 -1.95 14.34 -4.40
CA GLU A 235 -1.31 15.13 -5.45
C GLU A 235 -0.37 14.27 -6.32
N SER A 236 0.26 13.26 -5.73
CA SER A 236 1.31 12.43 -6.36
C SER A 236 0.84 11.03 -6.77
N TYR A 237 -0.19 10.51 -6.10
CA TYR A 237 -0.73 9.17 -6.30
C TYR A 237 -2.21 9.23 -6.64
N GLN A 238 -2.70 8.12 -7.19
CA GLN A 238 -4.08 7.98 -7.65
C GLN A 238 -4.53 6.54 -7.46
N ALA A 239 -5.83 6.36 -7.26
CA ALA A 239 -6.46 5.07 -7.11
C ALA A 239 -7.83 5.05 -7.78
N LYS A 240 -8.27 3.86 -8.22
CA LYS A 240 -9.57 3.65 -8.86
C LYS A 240 -10.14 2.30 -8.42
N VAL A 241 -11.42 2.28 -8.07
CA VAL A 241 -12.18 1.04 -7.90
C VAL A 241 -12.26 0.30 -9.23
N ILE A 242 -12.09 -1.02 -9.19
CA ILE A 242 -12.24 -1.90 -10.35
C ILE A 242 -13.65 -2.50 -10.32
N ASP A 243 -14.46 -2.14 -11.30
CA ASP A 243 -15.79 -2.71 -11.47
C ASP A 243 -15.69 -4.18 -11.88
N ASN A 244 -16.54 -5.04 -11.31
CA ASN A 244 -16.60 -6.47 -11.61
C ASN A 244 -15.24 -7.18 -11.49
N PHE A 245 -14.50 -6.88 -10.42
CA PHE A 245 -13.17 -7.46 -10.20
C PHE A 245 -13.22 -8.99 -10.16
N ARG A 246 -12.34 -9.62 -10.93
CA ARG A 246 -12.09 -11.06 -10.92
C ARG A 246 -10.60 -11.29 -10.76
N TRP A 247 -10.20 -12.00 -9.72
CA TRP A 247 -8.79 -12.20 -9.36
C TRP A 247 -7.95 -12.76 -10.53
N GLU A 248 -8.48 -13.75 -11.24
CA GLU A 248 -7.83 -14.47 -12.35
C GLU A 248 -7.60 -13.59 -13.59
N ASP A 249 -8.36 -12.50 -13.71
CA ASP A 249 -8.20 -11.55 -14.81
C ASP A 249 -6.93 -10.71 -14.67
N TRP A 250 -6.30 -10.71 -13.49
CA TRP A 250 -5.14 -9.86 -13.18
C TRP A 250 -3.87 -10.63 -12.87
N ILE A 251 -3.97 -11.81 -12.24
CA ILE A 251 -2.81 -12.54 -11.74
C ILE A 251 -2.13 -13.43 -12.80
N ASP A 252 -0.81 -13.57 -12.66
CA ASP A 252 0.03 -14.51 -13.40
C ASP A 252 -0.17 -15.93 -12.85
N PRO A 253 -0.82 -16.85 -13.59
CA PRO A 253 -1.09 -18.20 -13.09
C PRO A 253 0.20 -18.99 -12.84
N GLN A 254 1.33 -18.63 -13.46
CA GLN A 254 2.62 -19.28 -13.27
C GLN A 254 3.31 -18.88 -11.95
N LYS A 255 2.80 -17.84 -11.26
CA LYS A 255 3.34 -17.34 -9.98
C LYS A 255 2.37 -17.54 -8.82
N THR A 256 1.60 -18.62 -8.89
CA THR A 256 0.67 -19.02 -7.84
C THR A 256 1.17 -20.27 -7.12
N MET A 257 0.59 -20.55 -5.96
CA MET A 257 0.77 -21.85 -5.29
C MET A 257 -0.24 -22.85 -5.84
N PRO A 258 0.20 -24.01 -6.36
CA PRO A 258 -0.70 -25.04 -6.88
C PRO A 258 -1.70 -25.56 -5.84
N LYS A 259 -1.30 -25.55 -4.56
CA LYS A 259 -2.15 -25.93 -3.44
C LYS A 259 -1.98 -24.91 -2.32
N THR A 260 -3.03 -24.16 -2.05
CA THR A 260 -3.06 -23.12 -1.02
C THR A 260 -3.47 -23.70 0.33
N HIS A 261 -3.04 -23.03 1.40
CA HIS A 261 -3.50 -23.32 2.76
C HIS A 261 -4.70 -22.44 3.11
N ARG A 262 -5.68 -22.99 3.83
CA ARG A 262 -6.77 -22.18 4.39
C ARG A 262 -6.26 -21.36 5.57
N ARG A 263 -6.63 -20.08 5.65
CA ARG A 263 -6.31 -19.15 6.76
C ARG A 263 -7.02 -19.54 8.06
N GLY A 264 -6.50 -20.53 8.78
CA GLY A 264 -7.04 -20.95 10.07
C GLY A 264 -6.75 -19.98 11.22
N ASP A 265 -5.73 -19.13 11.08
CA ASP A 265 -5.23 -18.18 12.06
C ASP A 265 -6.23 -17.06 12.39
N ILE A 266 -7.12 -16.71 11.46
CA ILE A 266 -8.11 -15.62 11.59
C ILE A 266 -9.54 -16.12 11.81
N ARG A 267 -9.76 -17.44 11.88
CA ARG A 267 -11.11 -18.05 11.93
C ARG A 267 -11.97 -17.55 13.10
N LEU A 268 -11.33 -17.25 14.23
CA LEU A 268 -12.00 -16.85 15.47
C LEU A 268 -11.97 -15.33 15.72
N LYS A 269 -11.57 -14.53 14.73
CA LYS A 269 -11.47 -13.07 14.86
C LYS A 269 -12.77 -12.42 15.37
N ASN A 270 -13.91 -13.02 14.98
CA ASN A 270 -15.28 -12.64 15.35
C ASN A 270 -15.94 -13.52 16.43
N TYR A 271 -15.21 -14.43 17.10
CA TYR A 271 -15.80 -15.47 17.97
C TYR A 271 -15.90 -15.05 19.44
N PRO A 272 -16.99 -15.36 20.18
CA PRO A 272 -18.30 -15.72 19.68
C PRO A 272 -18.89 -14.49 18.98
N TYR A 273 -19.82 -14.72 18.04
CA TYR A 273 -20.78 -13.68 17.70
C TYR A 273 -21.45 -13.25 19.00
N ARG A 274 -21.01 -12.14 19.58
CA ARG A 274 -21.58 -11.69 20.84
C ARG A 274 -23.00 -11.25 20.53
N LYS A 275 -23.99 -11.76 21.28
CA LYS A 275 -25.37 -11.24 21.20
C LYS A 275 -25.42 -9.73 21.51
N ARG A 276 -24.45 -9.21 22.30
CA ARG A 276 -24.30 -7.79 22.67
C ARG A 276 -22.83 -7.41 22.84
N PRO A 277 -22.44 -6.16 22.58
CA PRO A 277 -21.04 -5.68 22.61
C PRO A 277 -20.38 -5.83 23.98
N VAL A 278 -21.15 -5.69 25.06
CA VAL A 278 -20.68 -5.82 26.45
C VAL A 278 -21.24 -7.11 27.06
N SER A 279 -20.57 -8.22 26.79
CA SER A 279 -20.65 -9.39 27.67
C SER A 279 -19.30 -10.10 27.60
N GLY A 280 -18.76 -10.42 28.78
CA GLY A 280 -17.56 -11.23 28.93
C GLY A 280 -17.79 -12.67 28.44
N PRO A 281 -16.78 -13.54 28.53
CA PRO A 281 -17.02 -14.97 28.41
C PRO A 281 -18.05 -15.40 29.47
N GLU A 282 -19.03 -16.21 29.07
CA GLU A 282 -19.76 -17.06 30.01
C GLU A 282 -18.85 -18.19 30.50
#